data_AF-A0A9W6GDR0-F1
#
_entry.id   AF-A0A9W6GDR0-F1
#
_cell.length_a   1.000
_cell.length_b   1.000
_cell.length_c   1.000
_cell.angle_alpha   90.00
_cell.angle_beta   90.00
_cell.angle_gamma   90.00
#
_symmetry.space_group_name_H-M   'P 1'
#
loop_
_entity.id
_entity.type
_entity.pdbx_description
1 polymer ?
#
loop_
_entity_poly.entity_id
_entity_poly.type
_entity_poly.pdbx_seq_one_letter_code
_entity_poly.pdbx_strand_id
1 'polypeptide(L)'
;MAETEDQLLGEFQRGPAIFTVFQTAKDPNVIRVDCRDNGGGPNPAATFLEGIGEPPYWHGAWNRDRWCPWIVAETRKVVKKPH
;
A
#
# COMPACT_ATOMS: atom_id res chain seq x y z
N MET A 1 13.97 17.52 12.09
CA MET A 1 12.99 16.42 12.20
C MET A 1 12.49 16.21 10.79
N ALA A 2 12.95 15.17 10.11
CA ALA A 2 12.60 14.98 8.70
C ALA A 2 11.12 14.61 8.65
N GLU A 3 10.30 15.51 8.11
CA GLU A 3 9.01 15.17 7.55
C GLU A 3 9.30 14.11 6.49
N THR A 4 9.08 12.84 6.80
CA THR A 4 9.00 11.80 5.77
C THR A 4 7.74 12.11 4.99
N GLU A 5 7.86 12.99 3.98
CA GLU A 5 6.85 13.16 2.95
C GLU A 5 6.65 11.80 2.30
N ASP A 6 5.56 11.14 2.68
CA ASP A 6 5.09 9.91 2.06
C ASP A 6 4.93 10.18 0.56
N GLN A 7 5.89 9.71 -0.25
CA GLN A 7 5.89 9.98 -1.68
C GLN A 7 4.78 9.15 -2.32
N LEU A 8 3.76 9.83 -2.84
CA LEU A 8 2.71 9.17 -3.62
C LEU A 8 3.33 8.50 -4.86
N LEU A 9 3.23 7.17 -4.94
CA LEU A 9 3.68 6.41 -6.11
C LEU A 9 2.54 6.21 -7.12
N GLY A 10 1.31 6.16 -6.62
CA GLY A 10 0.11 6.00 -7.42
C GLY A 10 -1.05 5.46 -6.61
N GLU A 11 -2.16 5.21 -7.28
CA GLU A 11 -3.38 4.68 -6.68
C GLU A 11 -4.07 3.69 -7.61
N PHE A 12 -4.83 2.75 -7.04
CA PHE A 12 -5.66 1.80 -7.76
C PHE A 12 -6.98 1.61 -7.04
N GLN A 13 -8.05 1.38 -7.79
CA GLN A 13 -9.40 1.23 -7.23
C GLN A 13 -9.99 -0.13 -7.55
N ARG A 14 -10.81 -0.64 -6.63
CA ARG A 14 -11.59 -1.87 -6.80
C ARG A 14 -13.00 -1.65 -6.27
N GLY A 15 -13.94 -1.44 -7.20
CA GLY A 15 -15.30 -1.07 -6.83
C GLY A 15 -15.31 0.24 -6.05
N PRO A 16 -15.90 0.29 -4.85
CA PRO A 16 -15.90 1.51 -4.03
C PRO A 16 -14.63 1.70 -3.17
N ALA A 17 -13.70 0.74 -3.18
CA ALA A 17 -12.47 0.81 -2.40
C ALA A 17 -11.32 1.41 -3.24
N ILE A 18 -10.74 2.51 -2.79
CA ILE A 18 -9.58 3.17 -3.39
C ILE A 18 -8.35 2.85 -2.54
N PHE A 19 -7.29 2.37 -3.18
CA PHE A 19 -6.03 2.04 -2.55
C PHE A 19 -4.96 3.00 -3.03
N THR A 20 -4.36 3.74 -2.11
CA THR A 20 -3.31 4.71 -2.42
C THR A 20 -1.97 4.17 -1.94
N VAL A 21 -0.98 4.19 -2.82
CA VAL A 21 0.36 3.66 -2.58
C VAL A 21 1.32 4.80 -2.31
N PHE A 22 1.93 4.75 -1.14
CA PHE A 22 2.91 5.72 -0.67
C PHE A 22 4.25 5.05 -0.43
N GLN A 23 5.34 5.72 -0.76
CA GLN A 23 6.69 5.35 -0.36
C GLN A 23 7.09 6.19 0.85
N THR A 24 7.19 5.55 2.00
CA THR A 24 7.47 6.19 3.28
C THR A 24 8.98 6.25 3.55
N ALA A 25 9.75 5.35 2.96
CA ALA A 25 11.21 5.33 3.00
C ALA A 25 11.78 4.75 1.70
N LYS A 26 12.97 5.20 1.30
CA LYS A 26 13.68 4.70 0.10
C LYS A 26 14.73 3.64 0.44
N ASP A 27 15.29 3.66 1.64
CA ASP A 27 16.29 2.69 2.10
C ASP A 27 16.15 2.48 3.63
N PRO A 28 15.63 1.33 4.11
CA PRO A 28 14.98 0.28 3.30
C PRO A 28 13.74 0.85 2.60
N ASN A 29 13.44 0.35 1.40
CA ASN A 29 12.28 0.83 0.65
C ASN A 29 10.99 0.37 1.36
N VAL A 30 10.26 1.29 1.98
CA VAL A 30 9.03 1.00 2.71
C VAL A 30 7.86 1.62 1.95
N ILE A 31 6.95 0.75 1.54
CA ILE A 31 5.74 1.11 0.80
C ILE A 31 4.54 0.91 1.70
N ARG A 32 3.76 1.95 1.91
CA ARG A 32 2.49 1.91 2.63
C ARG A 32 1.34 1.97 1.64
N VAL A 33 0.33 1.14 1.87
CA VAL A 33 -0.92 1.14 1.10
C VAL A 33 -2.06 1.48 2.03
N ASP A 34 -2.72 2.59 1.75
CA ASP A 34 -3.91 3.02 2.47
C ASP A 34 -5.15 2.65 1.66
N CYS A 35 -6.15 2.08 2.30
CA CYS A 35 -7.45 1.82 1.70
C CYS A 35 -8.48 2.83 2.22
N ARG A 36 -9.25 3.39 1.29
CA ARG A 36 -10.45 4.17 1.54
C ARG A 36 -11.64 3.43 0.92
N ASP A 37 -12.55 2.94 1.75
CA ASP A 37 -13.80 2.31 1.31
C ASP A 37 -15.01 3.25 1.50
N ASN A 38 -16.20 2.80 1.09
CA ASN A 38 -17.41 3.62 1.02
C ASN A 38 -17.92 4.06 2.40
N GLY A 39 -17.40 5.19 2.90
CA GLY A 39 -17.78 5.79 4.18
C GLY A 39 -16.71 5.69 5.27
N GLY A 40 -15.59 5.01 5.00
CA GLY A 40 -14.41 4.96 5.86
C GLY A 40 -13.39 6.06 5.52
N GLY A 41 -12.67 6.55 6.54
CA GLY A 41 -11.46 7.36 6.31
C GLY A 41 -10.33 6.55 5.64
N PRO A 42 -9.28 7.21 5.12
CA PRO A 42 -8.09 6.49 4.66
C PRO A 42 -7.47 5.77 5.85
N ASN A 43 -7.51 4.43 5.80
CA ASN A 43 -6.92 3.59 6.83
C ASN A 43 -5.74 2.81 6.25
N PRO A 44 -4.63 2.66 6.99
CA PRO A 44 -3.53 1.81 6.56
C PRO A 44 -4.06 0.39 6.37
N ALA A 45 -3.95 -0.12 5.15
CA ALA A 45 -4.37 -1.47 4.80
C ALA A 45 -3.18 -2.43 4.88
N ALA A 46 -2.04 -2.04 4.31
CA ALA A 46 -0.84 -2.85 4.31
C ALA A 46 0.45 -2.02 4.27
N THR A 47 1.52 -2.59 4.81
CA THR A 47 2.88 -2.04 4.69
C THR A 47 3.78 -3.12 4.09
N PHE A 48 4.47 -2.78 3.01
CA PHE A 48 5.40 -3.62 2.29
C PHE A 48 6.81 -3.08 2.54
N LEU A 49 7.71 -3.93 3.03
CA LEU A 49 9.14 -3.67 2.98
C LEU A 49 9.64 -4.27 1.66
N GLU A 50 10.14 -3.44 0.77
CA GLU A 50 10.73 -3.89 -0.48
C GLU A 50 12.17 -4.37 -0.22
N GLY A 51 12.23 -5.65 0.12
CA GLY A 51 13.35 -6.58 -0.05
C GLY A 51 12.70 -7.89 -0.50
N ILE A 52 12.96 -8.32 -1.74
CA ILE A 52 12.16 -9.31 -2.46
C ILE A 52 12.13 -10.66 -1.71
N GLY A 53 11.07 -10.90 -0.94
CA GLY A 53 10.83 -12.17 -0.25
C GLY A 53 9.87 -12.07 0.92
N GLU A 54 9.73 -10.90 1.53
CA GLU A 54 8.96 -10.77 2.78
C GLU A 54 7.46 -10.54 2.54
N PRO A 55 6.59 -11.19 3.34
CA PRO A 55 5.15 -10.97 3.28
C PRO A 55 4.82 -9.55 3.77
N PRO A 56 3.89 -8.84 3.12
CA PRO A 56 3.46 -7.54 3.63
C PRO A 56 2.79 -7.68 4.99
N TYR A 57 2.96 -6.65 5.80
CA TYR A 57 2.25 -6.52 7.05
C TYR A 57 0.84 -5.97 6.78
N TRP A 58 -0.18 -6.77 7.02
CA TRP A 58 -1.58 -6.36 6.89
C TRP A 58 -2.09 -5.78 8.19
N HIS A 59 -2.75 -4.63 8.12
CA HIS A 59 -3.35 -3.95 9.27
C HIS A 59 -4.82 -4.32 9.42
N GLY A 60 -5.26 -4.56 10.65
CA GLY A 60 -6.67 -4.75 10.99
C GLY A 60 -7.35 -5.92 10.28
N ALA A 61 -8.55 -5.67 9.74
CA ALA A 61 -9.41 -6.66 9.10
C ALA A 61 -8.90 -7.19 7.74
N TRP A 62 -7.85 -6.58 7.19
CA TRP A 62 -7.28 -7.01 5.90
C TRP A 62 -6.47 -8.30 6.00
N ASN A 63 -6.06 -8.72 7.21
CA ASN A 63 -5.27 -9.93 7.38
C ASN A 63 -6.11 -11.18 7.00
N ARG A 64 -5.66 -11.90 5.96
CA ARG A 64 -6.34 -13.07 5.33
C ARG A 64 -7.55 -12.72 4.46
N ASP A 65 -7.67 -11.46 4.03
CA ASP A 65 -8.67 -11.10 3.04
C ASP A 65 -8.36 -11.73 1.68
N ARG A 66 -9.39 -12.03 0.89
CA ARG A 66 -9.24 -12.58 -0.46
C ARG A 66 -8.58 -11.58 -1.41
N TRP A 67 -8.59 -10.30 -1.07
CA TRP A 67 -8.00 -9.23 -1.87
C TRP A 67 -6.51 -9.06 -1.61
N CYS A 68 -5.96 -9.62 -0.53
CA CYS A 68 -4.53 -9.55 -0.22
C CYS A 68 -3.62 -9.85 -1.42
N PRO A 69 -3.71 -11.01 -2.11
CA PRO A 69 -2.83 -11.32 -3.23
C PRO A 69 -3.01 -10.37 -4.42
N TRP A 70 -4.22 -9.83 -4.61
CA TRP A 70 -4.50 -8.88 -5.68
C TRP A 70 -3.89 -7.50 -5.39
N ILE A 71 -4.08 -6.98 -4.16
CA ILE A 71 -3.49 -5.72 -3.70
C ILE A 71 -1.97 -5.79 -3.81
N VAL A 72 -1.35 -6.90 -3.36
CA VAL A 72 0.10 -7.11 -3.52
C VAL A 72 0.54 -7.00 -4.98
N ALA A 73 -0.19 -7.64 -5.90
CA ALA A 73 0.14 -7.63 -7.31
C ALA A 73 0.02 -6.24 -7.93
N GLU A 74 -1.03 -5.48 -7.59
CA GLU A 74 -1.22 -4.11 -8.07
C GLU A 74 -0.19 -3.15 -7.48
N THR A 75 0.05 -3.20 -6.17
CA THR A 75 1.10 -2.40 -5.52
C THR A 75 2.46 -2.64 -6.16
N ARG A 76 2.81 -3.91 -6.45
CA ARG A 76 4.07 -4.23 -7.16
C ARG A 76 4.15 -3.62 -8.56
N LYS A 77 3.03 -3.48 -9.27
CA LYS A 77 3.01 -2.81 -10.59
C LYS A 77 3.26 -1.31 -10.44
N VAL A 78 2.58 -0.68 -9.47
CA VAL A 78 2.74 0.76 -9.17
C VAL A 78 4.17 1.07 -8.75
N VAL A 79 4.75 0.26 -7.87
CA VAL A 79 6.13 0.49 -7.40
C VAL A 79 7.17 0.25 -8.51
N LYS A 80 6.94 -0.72 -9.41
CA LYS A 80 7.81 -0.94 -10.58
C LYS A 80 7.71 0.16 -11.64
N LYS A 81 6.58 0.88 -11.68
CA LYS A 81 6.33 1.95 -12.63
C LYS A 81 5.63 3.11 -11.89
N PRO A 82 6.37 3.83 -11.03
CA PRO A 82 5.83 4.97 -10.30
C PRO A 82 5.44 6.05 -11.31
N HIS A 83 4.36 6.76 -11.01
CA HIS A 83 3.69 7.67 -11.95
C HIS A 83 4.36 9.04 -12.05
#